data_AF-A0A5B0PFJ1-F1
#
_entry.id   AF-A0A5B0PFJ1-F1
#
_cell.length_a   1.000
_cell.length_b   1.000
_cell.length_c   1.000
_cell.angle_alpha   90.00
_cell.angle_beta   90.00
_cell.angle_gamma   90.00
#
_symmetry.space_group_name_H-M   'P 1'
#
loop_
_entity.id
_entity.type
_entity.pdbx_description
1 polymer ?
#
loop_
_entity_poly.entity_id
_entity_poly.type
_entity_poly.pdbx_seq_one_letter_code
_entity_poly.pdbx_strand_id
1 'polypeptide(L)'
;MDPGIEPRPPIHGLFIAIGQLERYGREAPRRRRRDISEKSLSSREIDAGKALLVEVQTRSLPTLQRQLHGLMRSLATGPLNEEESESDRKITNALEFALQLGATLNLIDRSLASLASAPISEELGFTCKIDHDLIELYHSNIHFPIPAFLSNLDLEVPRLQGQIIKNTTEAWRSIDAIIRSSKGSDFSFLQQSWREDNTRLNICLCDLSESTLELENDRSQENVLLNLDLMHRIQRAKPLALLGEEFLDKLMDTYYAKTSFTLSPSVSSYDMGCLKKETSGLCAHILKIVKSFTGSGPANEDDLHAEMQKILVWSKELSRHFDSCMTLFAFFLIPDPSRIDPPFPEDLLRSSFFELRSQFHLALEQLLAADRKLETLVD
;
A
#
# COMPACT_ATOMS: atom_id res chain seq x y z
N MET A 1 28.93 -22.92 37.52
CA MET A 1 29.73 -22.13 36.56
C MET A 1 30.41 -23.14 35.67
N ASP A 2 29.87 -23.32 34.47
CA ASP A 2 30.37 -24.29 33.48
C ASP A 2 31.32 -23.53 32.53
N PRO A 3 32.56 -23.98 32.32
CA PRO A 3 33.53 -23.25 31.51
C PRO A 3 33.42 -23.65 30.03
N GLY A 4 33.20 -22.65 29.18
CA GLY A 4 33.75 -22.65 27.81
C GLY A 4 33.05 -23.54 26.78
N ILE A 5 31.82 -23.20 26.39
CA ILE A 5 31.40 -23.42 25.00
C ILE A 5 31.89 -22.20 24.22
N GLU A 6 33.10 -22.28 23.66
CA GLU A 6 33.50 -21.31 22.64
C GLU A 6 32.53 -21.44 21.45
N PRO A 7 31.86 -20.35 21.03
CA PRO A 7 30.96 -20.40 19.88
C PRO A 7 31.75 -20.81 18.63
N ARG A 8 31.28 -21.84 17.93
CA ARG A 8 31.91 -22.38 16.71
C ARG A 8 32.17 -21.23 15.70
N PRO A 9 33.33 -21.19 15.03
CA PRO A 9 33.73 -20.10 14.13
C PRO A 9 32.70 -19.69 13.05
N PRO A 10 31.96 -20.60 12.38
CA PRO A 10 30.96 -20.20 11.38
C PRO A 10 29.71 -19.53 11.98
N ILE A 11 29.33 -19.90 13.21
CA ILE A 11 28.20 -19.31 13.93
C ILE A 11 28.58 -17.90 14.42
N HIS A 12 29.80 -17.74 14.95
CA HIS A 12 30.33 -16.44 15.36
C HIS A 12 30.43 -15.44 14.19
N GLY A 13 30.84 -15.91 13.02
CA GLY A 13 30.85 -15.09 11.80
C GLY A 13 29.46 -14.60 11.40
N LEU A 14 28.42 -15.40 11.62
CA LEU A 14 27.05 -15.03 11.27
C LEU A 14 26.52 -13.95 12.20
N PHE A 15 26.78 -14.07 13.50
CA PHE A 15 26.45 -13.05 14.48
C PHE A 15 27.17 -11.72 14.21
N ILE A 16 28.43 -11.74 13.74
CA ILE A 16 29.14 -10.52 13.32
C ILE A 16 28.51 -9.90 12.07
N ALA A 17 28.18 -10.70 11.05
CA ALA A 17 27.55 -10.23 9.82
C ALA A 17 26.17 -9.61 10.10
N ILE A 18 25.38 -10.28 10.95
CA ILE A 18 24.11 -9.78 11.46
C ILE A 18 24.32 -8.46 12.21
N GLY A 19 25.28 -8.39 13.13
CA GLY A 19 25.66 -7.20 13.89
C GLY A 19 26.00 -5.98 13.02
N GLN A 20 26.67 -6.21 11.88
CA GLN A 20 27.00 -5.16 10.91
C GLN A 20 25.76 -4.64 10.16
N LEU A 21 24.81 -5.52 9.85
CA LEU A 21 23.53 -5.14 9.26
C LEU A 21 22.67 -4.33 10.25
N GLU A 22 22.74 -4.59 11.56
CA GLU A 22 22.01 -3.80 12.56
C GLU A 22 22.53 -2.36 12.69
N ARG A 23 23.85 -2.18 12.61
CA ARG A 23 24.45 -0.84 12.64
C ARG A 23 24.05 -0.04 11.40
N TYR A 24 23.99 -0.72 10.27
CA TYR A 24 23.52 -0.16 9.01
C TYR A 24 22.08 0.38 9.09
N GLY A 25 21.15 -0.38 9.67
CA GLY A 25 19.76 0.06 9.87
C GLY A 25 19.58 1.22 10.86
N ARG A 26 20.47 1.37 11.85
CA ARG A 26 20.40 2.42 12.89
C ARG A 26 21.03 3.75 12.50
N GLU A 27 22.04 3.74 11.61
CA GLU A 27 22.84 4.93 11.26
C GLU A 27 22.35 5.66 9.99
N ALA A 28 21.33 5.15 9.31
CA ALA A 28 20.81 5.76 8.09
C ALA A 28 20.20 7.16 8.35
N PRO A 29 20.50 8.15 7.48
CA PRO A 29 20.15 9.55 7.74
C PRO A 29 18.63 9.78 7.64
N ARG A 30 18.01 10.13 8.77
CA ARG A 30 16.66 10.71 8.81
C ARG A 30 16.66 12.00 7.99
N ARG A 31 16.05 12.00 6.79
CA ARG A 31 16.05 13.19 5.92
C ARG A 31 15.16 14.29 6.52
N ARG A 32 15.77 15.46 6.74
CA ARG A 32 15.08 16.73 6.97
C ARG A 32 14.39 17.18 5.68
N ARG A 33 13.14 17.65 5.78
CA ARG A 33 12.47 18.46 4.76
C ARG A 33 13.43 19.58 4.32
N ARG A 34 13.74 19.66 3.04
CA ARG A 34 14.58 20.72 2.47
C ARG A 34 13.73 21.58 1.53
N ASP A 35 13.92 22.89 1.62
CA ASP A 35 13.42 23.86 0.65
C ASP A 35 14.05 23.57 -0.71
N ILE A 36 13.18 23.36 -1.71
CA ILE A 36 13.56 23.06 -3.08
C ILE A 36 13.83 24.39 -3.76
N SER A 37 15.11 24.72 -3.97
CA SER A 37 15.50 25.72 -4.95
C SER A 37 15.51 25.05 -6.31
N GLU A 38 14.67 25.53 -7.24
CA GLU A 38 14.62 25.13 -8.64
C GLU A 38 15.99 25.33 -9.30
N LYS A 39 16.80 24.28 -9.33
CA LYS A 39 17.94 24.17 -10.23
C LYS A 39 17.55 23.23 -11.35
N SER A 40 17.54 23.73 -12.58
CA SER A 40 17.38 22.89 -13.76
C SER A 40 18.56 21.92 -13.87
N LEU A 41 18.26 20.63 -14.07
CA LEU A 41 19.26 19.59 -14.31
C LEU A 41 19.81 19.69 -15.73
N SER A 42 21.08 19.38 -15.91
CA SER A 42 21.64 19.16 -17.23
C SER A 42 21.20 17.82 -17.82
N SER A 43 21.10 17.73 -19.15
CA SER A 43 20.83 16.46 -19.86
C SER A 43 21.74 15.31 -19.44
N ARG A 44 22.99 15.60 -19.04
CA ARG A 44 23.95 14.58 -18.59
C ARG A 44 23.61 14.02 -17.21
N GLU A 45 23.17 14.86 -16.28
CA GLU A 45 22.72 14.43 -14.95
C GLU A 45 21.46 13.56 -15.07
N ILE A 46 20.61 13.92 -16.02
CA ILE A 46 19.39 13.18 -16.36
C ILE A 46 19.72 11.79 -16.91
N ASP A 47 20.62 11.70 -17.89
CA ASP A 47 21.00 10.41 -18.48
C ASP A 47 21.78 9.52 -17.50
N ALA A 48 22.55 10.12 -16.58
CA ALA A 48 23.17 9.40 -15.47
C ALA A 48 22.12 8.83 -14.50
N GLY A 49 21.08 9.61 -14.16
CA GLY A 49 19.94 9.14 -13.38
C GLY A 49 19.20 7.97 -14.05
N LYS A 50 18.98 8.04 -15.37
CA LYS A 50 18.39 6.94 -16.18
C LYS A 50 19.20 5.67 -16.06
N ALA A 51 20.50 5.75 -16.30
CA ALA A 51 21.39 4.60 -16.27
C ALA A 51 21.39 3.94 -14.88
N LEU A 52 21.40 4.76 -13.83
CA LEU A 52 21.38 4.30 -12.45
C LEU A 52 20.06 3.61 -12.08
N LEU A 53 18.92 4.15 -12.50
CA LEU A 53 17.62 3.52 -12.29
C LEU A 53 17.52 2.18 -13.02
N VAL A 54 17.97 2.12 -14.29
CA VAL A 54 18.02 0.88 -15.06
C VAL A 54 18.91 -0.15 -14.36
N GLU A 55 20.05 0.25 -13.81
CA GLU A 55 20.93 -0.66 -13.06
C GLU A 55 20.23 -1.20 -11.80
N VAL A 56 19.56 -0.34 -11.02
CA VAL A 56 18.81 -0.78 -9.84
C VAL A 56 17.72 -1.78 -10.23
N GLN A 57 16.96 -1.51 -11.30
CA GLN A 57 15.86 -2.36 -11.77
C GLN A 57 16.31 -3.70 -12.35
N THR A 58 17.38 -3.70 -13.15
CA THR A 58 17.77 -4.87 -13.95
C THR A 58 18.81 -5.73 -13.27
N ARG A 59 19.59 -5.16 -12.34
CA ARG A 59 20.71 -5.84 -11.70
C ARG A 59 20.56 -5.92 -10.19
N SER A 60 20.38 -4.78 -9.52
CA SER A 60 20.45 -4.74 -8.05
C SER A 60 19.25 -5.40 -7.37
N LEU A 61 18.01 -5.06 -7.77
CA LEU A 61 16.79 -5.65 -7.21
C LEU A 61 16.66 -7.16 -7.51
N PRO A 62 16.91 -7.65 -8.75
CA PRO A 62 16.89 -9.09 -9.01
C PRO A 62 18.00 -9.86 -8.27
N THR A 63 19.15 -9.21 -8.02
CA THR A 63 20.22 -9.80 -7.21
C THR A 63 19.81 -9.90 -5.74
N LEU A 64 19.16 -8.87 -5.20
CA LEU A 64 18.59 -8.89 -3.86
C LEU A 64 17.55 -10.02 -3.71
N GLN A 65 16.67 -10.22 -4.70
CA GLN A 65 15.71 -11.33 -4.70
C GLN A 65 16.40 -12.70 -4.67
N ARG A 66 17.43 -12.91 -5.50
CA ARG A 66 18.17 -14.18 -5.53
C ARG A 66 18.88 -14.46 -4.21
N GLN A 67 19.45 -13.43 -3.57
CA GLN A 67 20.12 -13.57 -2.28
C GLN A 67 19.12 -13.90 -1.16
N LEU A 68 17.96 -13.23 -1.13
CA LEU A 68 16.88 -13.55 -0.19
C LEU A 68 16.36 -14.98 -0.37
N HIS A 69 16.17 -15.42 -1.61
CA HIS A 69 15.78 -16.80 -1.92
C HIS A 69 16.84 -17.82 -1.50
N GLY A 70 18.13 -17.52 -1.73
CA GLY A 70 19.26 -18.34 -1.28
C GLY A 70 19.32 -18.47 0.25
N LEU A 71 19.09 -17.36 0.95
CA LEU A 71 19.01 -17.32 2.41
C LEU A 71 17.83 -18.17 2.92
N MET A 72 16.62 -17.99 2.37
CA MET A 72 15.45 -18.82 2.72
C MET A 72 15.71 -20.31 2.53
N ARG A 73 16.27 -20.70 1.38
CA ARG A 73 16.54 -22.10 1.07
C ARG A 73 17.55 -22.72 2.03
N SER A 74 18.53 -21.92 2.47
CA SER A 74 19.55 -22.36 3.43
C SER A 74 18.98 -22.51 4.85
N LEU A 75 17.89 -21.81 5.16
CA LEU A 75 17.25 -21.79 6.49
C LEU A 75 16.00 -22.70 6.61
N ALA A 76 15.37 -23.09 5.50
CA ALA A 76 14.09 -23.82 5.48
C ALA A 76 14.19 -25.35 5.62
N THR A 77 15.39 -25.92 5.73
CA THR A 77 15.57 -27.39 5.74
C THR A 77 15.64 -27.96 7.16
N GLY A 78 14.50 -28.51 7.64
CA GLY A 78 14.38 -29.61 8.62
C GLY A 78 15.08 -29.49 9.99
N PRO A 79 14.76 -30.37 10.96
CA PRO A 79 15.52 -30.44 12.21
C PRO A 79 16.98 -30.77 11.90
N LEU A 80 17.92 -30.15 12.62
CA LEU A 80 19.38 -30.36 12.59
C LEU A 80 19.77 -31.78 13.06
N ASN A 81 19.18 -32.81 12.46
CA ASN A 81 19.42 -34.22 12.74
C ASN A 81 20.29 -34.88 11.66
N GLU A 82 20.76 -34.11 10.68
CA GLU A 82 21.67 -34.55 9.63
C GLU A 82 23.12 -34.30 10.05
N GLU A 83 24.03 -35.15 9.55
CA GLU A 83 25.46 -35.18 9.84
C GLU A 83 26.08 -33.77 10.01
N GLU A 84 26.98 -33.59 10.97
CA GLU A 84 27.61 -32.29 11.30
C GLU A 84 28.13 -31.53 10.07
N SER A 85 28.57 -32.25 9.03
CA SER A 85 29.05 -31.66 7.77
C SER A 85 27.98 -30.92 6.95
N GLU A 86 26.72 -31.34 7.03
CA GLU A 86 25.60 -30.77 6.28
C GLU A 86 25.03 -29.55 7.00
N SER A 87 25.01 -29.57 8.34
CA SER A 87 24.67 -28.40 9.16
C SER A 87 25.66 -27.26 8.98
N ASP A 88 26.98 -27.54 9.07
CA ASP A 88 28.01 -26.51 8.92
C ASP A 88 27.97 -25.88 7.52
N ARG A 89 27.75 -26.68 6.48
CA ARG A 89 27.59 -26.20 5.10
C ARG A 89 26.36 -25.29 4.93
N LYS A 90 25.23 -25.59 5.59
CA LYS A 90 24.02 -24.75 5.57
C LYS A 90 24.27 -23.39 6.24
N ILE A 91 24.96 -23.38 7.38
CA ILE A 91 25.33 -22.15 8.10
C ILE A 91 26.30 -21.29 7.28
N THR A 92 27.31 -21.90 6.65
CA THR A 92 28.25 -21.18 5.76
C THR A 92 27.53 -20.57 4.57
N ASN A 93 26.61 -21.28 3.93
CA ASN A 93 25.82 -20.74 2.82
C ASN A 93 24.93 -19.57 3.27
N ALA A 94 24.25 -19.71 4.42
CA ALA A 94 23.42 -18.63 4.98
C ALA A 94 24.25 -17.38 5.29
N LEU A 95 25.46 -17.54 5.81
CA LEU A 95 26.42 -16.46 6.07
C LEU A 95 26.85 -15.74 4.80
N GLU A 96 27.17 -16.50 3.75
CA GLU A 96 27.54 -15.93 2.46
C GLU A 96 26.39 -15.10 1.88
N PHE A 97 25.16 -15.64 1.91
CA PHE A 97 23.98 -14.90 1.45
C PHE A 97 23.71 -13.64 2.28
N ALA A 98 23.87 -13.68 3.60
CA ALA A 98 23.67 -12.51 4.47
C ALA A 98 24.70 -11.39 4.21
N LEU A 99 25.97 -11.74 4.00
CA LEU A 99 27.02 -10.77 3.64
C LEU A 99 26.78 -10.14 2.27
N GLN A 100 26.38 -10.95 1.28
CA GLN A 100 26.04 -10.47 -0.06
C GLN A 100 24.79 -9.57 -0.05
N LEU A 101 23.84 -9.85 0.85
CA LEU A 101 22.63 -9.04 1.05
C LEU A 101 22.99 -7.63 1.51
N GLY A 102 23.86 -7.51 2.53
CA GLY A 102 24.31 -6.21 3.03
C GLY A 102 25.01 -5.37 1.97
N ALA A 103 25.90 -5.99 1.18
CA ALA A 103 26.55 -5.29 0.07
C ALA A 103 25.56 -4.79 -0.98
N THR A 104 24.52 -5.57 -1.27
CA THR A 104 23.49 -5.23 -2.28
C THR A 104 22.56 -4.13 -1.78
N LEU A 105 22.14 -4.17 -0.51
CA LEU A 105 21.36 -3.09 0.12
C LEU A 105 22.14 -1.78 0.13
N ASN A 106 23.43 -1.80 0.52
CA ASN A 106 24.29 -0.62 0.49
C ASN A 106 24.43 -0.02 -0.91
N LEU A 107 24.50 -0.87 -1.94
CA LEU A 107 24.55 -0.42 -3.33
C LEU A 107 23.25 0.27 -3.71
N ILE A 108 22.10 -0.33 -3.39
CA ILE A 108 20.78 0.24 -3.69
C ILE A 108 20.61 1.58 -2.95
N ASP A 109 21.02 1.68 -1.69
CA ASP A 109 20.91 2.92 -0.91
C ASP A 109 21.75 4.06 -1.47
N ARG A 110 22.98 3.77 -1.91
CA ARG A 110 23.81 4.76 -2.59
C ARG A 110 23.20 5.19 -3.91
N SER A 111 22.66 4.24 -4.67
CA SER A 111 21.96 4.53 -5.93
C SER A 111 20.73 5.40 -5.70
N LEU A 112 19.88 5.05 -4.74
CA LEU A 112 18.69 5.83 -4.38
C LEU A 112 19.05 7.20 -3.79
N ALA A 113 20.08 7.29 -2.96
CA ALA A 113 20.54 8.56 -2.42
C ALA A 113 21.05 9.51 -3.52
N SER A 114 21.69 8.96 -4.55
CA SER A 114 22.14 9.69 -5.75
C SER A 114 20.96 10.15 -6.60
N LEU A 115 19.95 9.29 -6.83
CA LEU A 115 18.70 9.67 -7.52
C LEU A 115 17.98 10.79 -6.77
N ALA A 116 17.85 10.66 -5.46
CA ALA A 116 17.20 11.61 -4.57
C ALA A 116 17.96 12.92 -4.33
N SER A 117 19.14 13.08 -4.93
CA SER A 117 19.97 14.29 -4.84
C SER A 117 19.87 15.17 -6.09
N ALA A 118 19.27 14.65 -7.17
CA ALA A 118 18.96 15.40 -8.37
C ALA A 118 17.67 16.22 -8.14
N PRO A 119 17.64 17.55 -8.36
CA PRO A 119 16.40 18.31 -8.41
C PRO A 119 15.54 17.82 -9.59
N ILE A 120 14.58 16.94 -9.33
CA ILE A 120 13.70 16.36 -10.35
C ILE A 120 12.79 17.50 -10.85
N SER A 121 13.13 18.05 -12.01
CA SER A 121 12.39 19.11 -12.69
C SER A 121 11.45 18.55 -13.77
N GLU A 122 10.33 19.23 -13.96
CA GLU A 122 9.17 18.93 -14.82
C GLU A 122 9.48 18.75 -16.32
N GLU A 123 10.68 19.06 -16.80
CA GLU A 123 11.09 18.95 -18.22
C GLU A 123 11.43 17.52 -18.67
N LEU A 124 11.32 16.58 -17.74
CA LEU A 124 11.72 15.20 -17.90
C LEU A 124 10.53 14.38 -18.41
N GLY A 125 10.53 14.06 -19.71
CA GLY A 125 9.67 13.04 -20.33
C GLY A 125 9.85 11.61 -19.78
N PHE A 126 10.16 11.48 -18.48
CA PHE A 126 9.96 10.30 -17.68
C PHE A 126 8.51 10.27 -17.18
N THR A 127 7.74 9.32 -17.69
CA THR A 127 6.48 8.85 -17.08
C THR A 127 6.73 7.98 -15.85
N CYS A 128 7.81 8.26 -15.13
CA CYS A 128 8.22 7.55 -13.93
C CYS A 128 8.43 8.64 -12.88
N LYS A 129 7.34 9.30 -12.46
CA LYS A 129 7.26 10.25 -11.33
C LYS A 129 7.48 9.55 -9.97
N ILE A 130 8.26 8.48 -10.00
CA ILE A 130 8.36 7.39 -9.04
C ILE A 130 9.46 7.65 -8.00
N ASP A 131 10.25 8.73 -8.13
CA ASP A 131 11.40 8.95 -7.25
C ASP A 131 11.03 9.08 -5.75
N HIS A 132 9.98 9.82 -5.37
CA HIS A 132 9.63 9.92 -3.94
C HIS A 132 8.94 8.67 -3.40
N ASP A 133 7.99 8.11 -4.14
CA ASP A 133 7.23 6.94 -3.72
C ASP A 133 8.07 5.65 -3.76
N LEU A 134 9.02 5.50 -4.68
CA LEU A 134 9.93 4.33 -4.72
C LEU A 134 10.97 4.39 -3.61
N ILE A 135 11.45 5.59 -3.26
CA ILE A 135 12.29 5.79 -2.08
C ILE A 135 11.50 5.47 -0.81
N GLU A 136 10.25 5.94 -0.69
CA GLU A 136 9.39 5.65 0.46
C GLU A 136 9.03 4.16 0.54
N LEU A 137 8.68 3.53 -0.59
CA LEU A 137 8.30 2.12 -0.69
C LEU A 137 9.51 1.21 -0.44
N TYR A 138 10.70 1.60 -0.88
CA TYR A 138 11.95 0.93 -0.54
C TYR A 138 12.30 1.10 0.95
N HIS A 139 12.18 2.30 1.51
CA HIS A 139 12.52 2.52 2.91
C HIS A 139 11.55 1.83 3.87
N SER A 140 10.25 1.92 3.61
CA SER A 140 9.19 1.32 4.44
C SER A 140 9.17 -0.21 4.37
N ASN A 141 9.45 -0.78 3.19
CA ASN A 141 9.22 -2.22 2.97
C ASN A 141 10.50 -3.07 2.78
N ILE A 142 11.67 -2.46 2.57
CA ILE A 142 12.93 -3.18 2.34
C ILE A 142 14.00 -2.73 3.33
N HIS A 143 14.30 -1.44 3.39
CA HIS A 143 15.40 -0.90 4.22
C HIS A 143 15.16 -1.02 5.73
N PHE A 144 13.92 -0.83 6.20
CA PHE A 144 13.60 -0.95 7.62
C PHE A 144 13.36 -2.40 8.07
N PRO A 145 12.57 -3.21 7.33
CA PRO A 145 12.24 -4.55 7.77
C PRO A 145 13.41 -5.53 7.70
N ILE A 146 14.26 -5.47 6.66
CA ILE A 146 15.30 -6.48 6.45
C ILE A 146 16.45 -6.39 7.48
N PRO A 147 17.03 -5.20 7.79
CA PRO A 147 18.06 -5.10 8.82
C PRO A 147 17.55 -5.37 10.24
N ALA A 148 16.34 -4.91 10.58
CA ALA A 148 15.69 -5.22 11.86
C ALA A 148 15.26 -6.69 11.99
N PHE A 149 15.06 -7.37 10.85
CA PHE A 149 14.80 -8.79 10.79
C PHE A 149 16.08 -9.61 11.03
N LEU A 150 17.19 -9.21 10.42
CA LEU A 150 18.47 -9.89 10.59
C LEU A 150 19.00 -9.74 12.02
N SER A 151 18.78 -8.59 12.67
CA SER A 151 19.17 -8.32 14.07
C SER A 151 18.49 -9.20 15.13
N ASN A 152 17.41 -9.90 14.76
CA ASN A 152 16.64 -10.74 15.68
C ASN A 152 16.82 -12.25 15.42
N LEU A 153 17.79 -12.63 14.57
CA LEU A 153 18.12 -14.03 14.27
C LEU A 153 18.87 -14.67 15.44
N ASP A 154 18.13 -15.15 16.44
CA ASP A 154 18.65 -16.20 17.33
C ASP A 154 18.37 -17.55 16.65
N LEU A 155 19.42 -18.29 16.28
CA LEU A 155 19.32 -19.44 15.35
C LEU A 155 18.67 -20.70 15.95
N GLU A 156 18.31 -20.70 17.23
CA GLU A 156 17.92 -21.92 17.96
C GLU A 156 16.40 -22.19 18.05
N VAL A 157 15.52 -21.42 17.39
CA VAL A 157 14.06 -21.54 17.65
C VAL A 157 13.21 -21.77 16.37
N PRO A 158 12.40 -22.85 16.29
CA PRO A 158 11.46 -23.09 15.18
C PRO A 158 10.44 -21.95 14.92
N ARG A 159 10.13 -21.15 15.94
CA ARG A 159 9.31 -19.92 15.81
C ARG A 159 9.98 -18.85 14.96
N LEU A 160 11.32 -18.79 14.95
CA LEU A 160 12.09 -17.86 14.12
C LEU A 160 12.09 -18.27 12.65
N GLN A 161 12.12 -19.56 12.32
CA GLN A 161 11.98 -20.03 10.93
C GLN A 161 10.67 -19.57 10.29
N GLY A 162 9.54 -19.67 11.01
CA GLY A 162 8.25 -19.16 10.53
C GLY A 162 8.26 -17.64 10.28
N GLN A 163 8.91 -16.88 11.17
CA GLN A 163 9.05 -15.42 11.03
C GLN A 163 9.98 -15.04 9.86
N ILE A 164 11.07 -15.79 9.66
CA ILE A 164 12.01 -15.66 8.54
C ILE A 164 11.31 -15.85 7.21
N ILE A 165 10.52 -16.93 7.09
CA ILE A 165 9.77 -17.22 5.88
C ILE A 165 8.75 -16.11 5.61
N LYS A 166 7.99 -15.70 6.63
CA LYS A 166 6.99 -14.63 6.50
C LYS A 166 7.62 -13.30 6.04
N ASN A 167 8.63 -12.82 6.75
CA ASN A 167 9.27 -11.53 6.48
C ASN A 167 10.01 -11.53 5.14
N THR A 168 10.67 -12.63 4.78
CA THR A 168 11.32 -12.72 3.47
C THR A 168 10.30 -12.73 2.34
N THR A 169 9.14 -13.36 2.54
CA THR A 169 8.03 -13.31 1.58
C THR A 169 7.49 -11.88 1.43
N GLU A 170 7.36 -11.14 2.53
CA GLU A 170 6.95 -9.72 2.51
C GLU A 170 7.99 -8.84 1.79
N ALA A 171 9.28 -9.02 2.06
CA ALA A 171 10.36 -8.33 1.36
C ALA A 171 10.37 -8.65 -0.14
N TRP A 172 10.13 -9.92 -0.51
CA TRP A 172 10.07 -10.36 -1.90
C TRP A 172 8.91 -9.72 -2.66
N ARG A 173 7.71 -9.71 -2.07
CA ARG A 173 6.54 -9.00 -2.62
C ARG A 173 6.81 -7.51 -2.81
N SER A 174 7.53 -6.91 -1.87
CA SER A 174 7.90 -5.50 -1.92
C SER A 174 8.88 -5.21 -3.06
N ILE A 175 9.90 -6.04 -3.25
CA ILE A 175 10.81 -5.91 -4.40
C ILE A 175 10.06 -6.09 -5.72
N ASP A 176 9.16 -7.07 -5.81
CA ASP A 176 8.33 -7.25 -7.01
C ASP A 176 7.40 -6.08 -7.26
N ALA A 177 6.87 -5.45 -6.20
CA ALA A 177 6.07 -4.24 -6.33
C ALA A 177 6.91 -3.08 -6.86
N ILE A 178 8.15 -2.89 -6.38
CA ILE A 178 9.09 -1.87 -6.89
C ILE A 178 9.45 -2.12 -8.36
N ILE A 179 9.77 -3.36 -8.72
CA ILE A 179 10.13 -3.70 -10.11
C ILE A 179 8.93 -3.46 -11.03
N ARG A 180 7.72 -3.86 -10.61
CA ARG A 180 6.50 -3.63 -11.41
C ARG A 180 6.15 -2.16 -11.53
N SER A 181 6.15 -1.41 -10.43
CA SER A 181 5.83 0.02 -10.44
C SER A 181 6.81 0.79 -11.32
N SER A 182 8.09 0.49 -11.22
CA SER A 182 9.15 1.18 -11.95
C SER A 182 9.21 0.89 -13.46
N LYS A 183 8.51 -0.17 -13.91
CA LYS A 183 8.32 -0.51 -15.33
C LYS A 183 6.95 -0.12 -15.88
N GLY A 184 5.99 0.14 -14.98
CA GLY A 184 4.64 0.55 -15.32
C GLY A 184 4.57 2.01 -15.77
N SER A 185 3.49 2.38 -16.43
CA SER A 185 3.16 3.79 -16.60
C SER A 185 2.75 4.40 -15.26
N ASP A 186 2.97 5.71 -15.10
CA ASP A 186 2.40 6.52 -14.01
C ASP A 186 0.92 6.19 -13.71
N PHE A 187 0.12 5.95 -14.76
CA PHE A 187 -1.28 5.57 -14.61
C PHE A 187 -1.46 4.15 -14.04
N SER A 188 -0.66 3.19 -14.50
CA SER A 188 -0.68 1.82 -13.98
C SER A 188 -0.26 1.73 -12.51
N PHE A 189 0.57 2.67 -12.05
CA PHE A 189 0.95 2.79 -10.64
C PHE A 189 -0.26 3.18 -9.77
N LEU A 190 -1.04 4.19 -10.19
CA LEU A 190 -2.30 4.52 -9.51
C LEU A 190 -3.28 3.36 -9.53
N GLN A 191 -3.45 2.69 -10.68
CA GLN A 191 -4.33 1.53 -10.81
C GLN A 191 -3.94 0.39 -9.87
N GLN A 192 -2.66 0.21 -9.56
CA GLN A 192 -2.25 -0.78 -8.56
C GLN A 192 -2.78 -0.41 -7.16
N SER A 193 -2.62 0.86 -6.75
CA SER A 193 -3.17 1.35 -5.47
C SER A 193 -4.69 1.21 -5.44
N TRP A 194 -5.37 1.54 -6.53
CA TRP A 194 -6.81 1.41 -6.64
C TRP A 194 -7.30 -0.05 -6.56
N ARG A 195 -6.54 -1.02 -7.10
CA ARG A 195 -6.89 -2.45 -6.94
C ARG A 195 -6.86 -2.89 -5.49
N GLU A 196 -5.89 -2.42 -4.72
CA GLU A 196 -5.79 -2.72 -3.30
C GLU A 196 -6.97 -2.12 -2.53
N ASP A 197 -7.30 -0.86 -2.79
CA ASP A 197 -8.47 -0.20 -2.20
C ASP A 197 -9.79 -0.88 -2.63
N ASN A 198 -9.91 -1.31 -3.89
CA ASN A 198 -11.08 -2.03 -4.38
C ASN A 198 -11.26 -3.39 -3.72
N THR A 199 -10.16 -4.12 -3.50
CA THR A 199 -10.16 -5.39 -2.77
C THR A 199 -10.66 -5.19 -1.33
N ARG A 200 -10.24 -4.10 -0.68
CA ARG A 200 -10.69 -3.77 0.68
C ARG A 200 -12.17 -3.43 0.73
N LEU A 201 -12.70 -2.70 -0.26
CA LEU A 201 -14.13 -2.41 -0.37
C LEU A 201 -14.95 -3.68 -0.60
N ASN A 202 -14.46 -4.57 -1.47
CA ASN A 202 -15.07 -5.88 -1.72
C ASN A 202 -15.16 -6.75 -0.47
N ILE A 203 -14.07 -6.83 0.32
CA ILE A 203 -14.10 -7.51 1.62
C ILE A 203 -15.16 -6.88 2.53
N CYS A 204 -15.23 -5.55 2.58
CA CYS A 204 -16.18 -4.83 3.42
C CYS A 204 -17.65 -5.07 3.00
N LEU A 205 -17.91 -5.29 1.70
CA LEU A 205 -19.24 -5.66 1.20
C LEU A 205 -19.64 -7.07 1.62
N CYS A 206 -18.68 -8.00 1.67
CA CYS A 206 -18.89 -9.31 2.27
C CYS A 206 -19.22 -9.18 3.76
N ASP A 207 -18.44 -8.40 4.51
CA ASP A 207 -18.66 -8.16 5.95
C ASP A 207 -20.06 -7.59 6.21
N LEU A 208 -20.52 -6.61 5.43
CA LEU A 208 -21.88 -6.07 5.54
C LEU A 208 -22.96 -7.12 5.30
N SER A 209 -22.74 -8.00 4.32
CA SER A 209 -23.69 -9.06 3.98
C SER A 209 -23.77 -10.10 5.08
N GLU A 210 -22.63 -10.44 5.70
CA GLU A 210 -22.55 -11.33 6.85
C GLU A 210 -23.22 -10.70 8.09
N SER A 211 -22.90 -9.45 8.43
CA SER A 211 -23.53 -8.75 9.56
C SER A 211 -25.05 -8.60 9.39
N THR A 212 -25.55 -8.44 8.16
CA THR A 212 -27.00 -8.43 7.91
C THR A 212 -27.64 -9.78 8.28
N LEU A 213 -27.01 -10.89 7.88
CA LEU A 213 -27.49 -12.24 8.20
C LEU A 213 -27.39 -12.57 9.69
N GLU A 214 -26.35 -12.09 10.37
CA GLU A 214 -26.19 -12.27 11.82
C GLU A 214 -27.31 -11.57 12.59
N LEU A 215 -27.61 -10.32 12.25
CA LEU A 215 -28.68 -9.54 12.87
C LEU A 215 -30.07 -10.13 12.61
N GLU A 216 -30.31 -10.74 11.45
CA GLU A 216 -31.55 -11.46 11.16
C GLU A 216 -31.73 -12.73 12.02
N ASN A 217 -30.62 -13.36 12.42
CA ASN A 217 -30.62 -14.61 13.20
C ASN A 217 -30.55 -14.39 14.72
N ASP A 218 -30.11 -13.21 15.19
CA ASP A 218 -30.09 -12.87 16.61
C ASP A 218 -31.50 -12.60 17.15
N ARG A 219 -32.06 -13.63 17.80
CA ARG A 219 -33.41 -13.62 18.39
C ARG A 219 -33.44 -13.13 19.85
N SER A 220 -32.36 -12.52 20.35
CA SER A 220 -32.35 -11.99 21.71
C SER A 220 -33.33 -10.82 21.85
N GLN A 221 -34.28 -10.94 22.78
CA GLN A 221 -35.31 -9.89 23.02
C GLN A 221 -34.72 -8.59 23.59
N GLU A 222 -33.49 -8.64 24.12
CA GLU A 222 -32.87 -7.55 24.89
C GLU A 222 -32.33 -6.42 24.00
N ASN A 223 -32.03 -6.69 22.71
CA ASN A 223 -31.44 -5.71 21.78
C ASN A 223 -32.24 -5.51 20.48
N VAL A 224 -33.52 -5.91 20.43
CA VAL A 224 -34.31 -5.91 19.18
C VAL A 224 -34.36 -4.53 18.50
N LEU A 225 -34.53 -3.45 19.26
CA LEU A 225 -34.60 -2.09 18.70
C LEU A 225 -33.25 -1.65 18.12
N LEU A 226 -32.15 -1.92 18.84
CA LEU A 226 -30.79 -1.63 18.39
C LEU A 226 -30.44 -2.43 17.12
N ASN A 227 -30.78 -3.72 17.09
CA ASN A 227 -30.53 -4.59 15.93
C ASN A 227 -31.33 -4.14 14.69
N LEU A 228 -32.58 -3.69 14.87
CA LEU A 228 -33.39 -3.13 13.78
C LEU A 228 -32.80 -1.82 13.25
N ASP A 229 -32.35 -0.92 14.12
CA ASP A 229 -31.72 0.34 13.70
C ASP A 229 -30.38 0.08 13.00
N LEU A 230 -29.56 -0.82 13.53
CA LEU A 230 -28.31 -1.26 12.90
C LEU A 230 -28.55 -1.87 11.52
N MET A 231 -29.54 -2.75 11.38
CA MET A 231 -29.91 -3.33 10.09
C MET A 231 -30.30 -2.26 9.08
N HIS A 232 -31.11 -1.28 9.48
CA HIS A 232 -31.47 -0.15 8.61
C HIS A 232 -30.26 0.71 8.22
N ARG A 233 -29.30 0.92 9.13
CA ARG A 233 -28.08 1.68 8.85
C ARG A 233 -27.13 0.93 7.93
N ILE A 234 -26.96 -0.38 8.12
CA ILE A 234 -26.21 -1.27 7.22
C ILE A 234 -26.78 -1.20 5.81
N GLN A 235 -28.11 -1.31 5.67
CA GLN A 235 -28.79 -1.21 4.37
C GLN A 235 -28.54 0.14 3.68
N ARG A 236 -28.40 1.23 4.43
CA ARG A 236 -28.11 2.58 3.89
C ARG A 236 -26.62 2.80 3.63
N ALA A 237 -25.72 2.12 4.34
CA ALA A 237 -24.28 2.20 4.12
C ALA A 237 -23.83 1.36 2.91
N LYS A 238 -24.52 0.24 2.63
CA LYS A 238 -24.19 -0.67 1.53
C LYS A 238 -24.07 0.02 0.15
N PRO A 239 -24.99 0.91 -0.26
CA PRO A 239 -24.83 1.66 -1.51
C PRO A 239 -23.53 2.47 -1.59
N LEU A 240 -23.02 3.04 -0.49
CA LEU A 240 -21.76 3.79 -0.52
C LEU A 240 -20.56 2.90 -0.85
N ALA A 241 -20.52 1.68 -0.28
CA ALA A 241 -19.46 0.72 -0.58
C ALA A 241 -19.51 0.27 -2.06
N LEU A 242 -20.70 -0.03 -2.58
CA LEU A 242 -20.90 -0.39 -3.99
C LEU A 242 -20.51 0.74 -4.94
N LEU A 243 -20.88 1.97 -4.63
CA LEU A 243 -20.52 3.14 -5.45
C LEU A 243 -19.01 3.43 -5.40
N GLY A 244 -18.36 3.17 -4.26
CA GLY A 244 -16.90 3.23 -4.15
C GLY A 244 -16.21 2.16 -4.99
N GLU A 245 -16.74 0.95 -5.03
CA GLU A 245 -16.26 -0.13 -5.90
C GLU A 245 -16.42 0.26 -7.38
N GLU A 246 -17.61 0.68 -7.78
CA GLU A 246 -17.89 1.12 -9.15
C GLU A 246 -16.99 2.30 -9.57
N PHE A 247 -16.75 3.24 -8.66
CA PHE A 247 -15.83 4.35 -8.88
C PHE A 247 -14.43 3.87 -9.25
N LEU A 248 -13.87 2.93 -8.49
CA LEU A 248 -12.53 2.40 -8.74
C LEU A 248 -12.51 1.50 -9.99
N ASP A 249 -13.53 0.67 -10.20
CA ASP A 249 -13.62 -0.23 -11.35
C ASP A 249 -13.61 0.54 -12.66
N LYS A 250 -14.28 1.69 -12.73
CA LYS A 250 -14.20 2.57 -13.91
C LYS A 250 -12.76 3.02 -14.17
N LEU A 251 -11.96 3.21 -13.12
CA LEU A 251 -10.57 3.68 -13.14
C LEU A 251 -9.52 2.61 -13.45
N MET A 252 -9.90 1.33 -13.44
CA MET A 252 -8.96 0.22 -13.56
C MET A 252 -9.09 -0.55 -14.87
N ASP A 253 -7.94 -0.93 -15.43
CA ASP A 253 -7.90 -1.95 -16.47
C ASP A 253 -8.35 -3.28 -15.89
N THR A 254 -9.38 -3.86 -16.48
CA THR A 254 -9.82 -5.22 -16.19
C THR A 254 -9.26 -6.18 -17.23
N TYR A 255 -9.29 -7.47 -16.93
CA TYR A 255 -8.84 -8.50 -17.88
C TYR A 255 -9.61 -8.46 -19.21
N TYR A 256 -10.87 -8.04 -19.19
CA TYR A 256 -11.77 -8.03 -20.36
C TYR A 256 -11.95 -6.64 -20.98
N ALA A 257 -11.58 -5.57 -20.28
CA ALA A 257 -11.78 -4.20 -20.75
C ALA A 257 -10.66 -3.28 -20.24
N LYS A 258 -10.04 -2.57 -21.18
CA LYS A 258 -9.12 -1.47 -20.90
C LYS A 258 -9.90 -0.20 -20.60
N THR A 259 -9.40 0.63 -19.69
CA THR A 259 -10.03 1.92 -19.38
C THR A 259 -10.08 2.81 -20.61
N SER A 260 -11.13 3.61 -20.69
CA SER A 260 -11.30 4.58 -21.78
C SER A 260 -10.43 5.83 -21.65
N PHE A 261 -9.65 5.92 -20.57
CA PHE A 261 -8.81 7.07 -20.23
C PHE A 261 -7.40 6.64 -19.84
N THR A 262 -6.50 7.62 -19.91
CA THR A 262 -5.14 7.62 -19.38
C THR A 262 -4.89 8.96 -18.69
N LEU A 263 -3.75 9.10 -18.00
CA LEU A 263 -3.30 10.38 -17.48
C LEU A 263 -2.69 11.25 -18.58
N SER A 264 -2.93 12.56 -18.47
CA SER A 264 -2.24 13.55 -19.29
C SER A 264 -0.72 13.42 -19.09
N PRO A 265 0.09 13.54 -20.17
CA PRO A 265 1.54 13.64 -20.05
C PRO A 265 2.01 14.81 -19.18
N SER A 266 1.16 15.82 -18.98
CA SER A 266 1.45 17.03 -18.19
C SER A 266 1.22 16.89 -16.69
N VAL A 267 0.73 15.75 -16.20
CA VAL A 267 0.54 15.54 -14.76
C VAL A 267 1.92 15.64 -14.09
N SER A 268 2.09 16.35 -12.98
CA SER A 268 3.36 16.37 -12.22
C SER A 268 3.43 15.23 -11.18
N SER A 269 4.55 15.09 -10.46
CA SER A 269 4.63 14.13 -9.33
C SER A 269 3.78 14.58 -8.15
N TYR A 270 3.69 15.89 -7.94
CA TYR A 270 2.82 16.49 -6.95
C TYR A 270 1.34 16.18 -7.26
N ASP A 271 0.92 16.38 -8.52
CA ASP A 271 -0.45 16.09 -8.95
C ASP A 271 -0.80 14.60 -8.81
N MET A 272 0.17 13.72 -9.10
CA MET A 272 0.03 12.27 -8.88
C MET A 272 -0.21 11.94 -7.41
N GLY A 273 0.57 12.56 -6.53
CA GLY A 273 0.41 12.42 -5.08
C GLY A 273 -0.96 12.92 -4.62
N CYS A 274 -1.44 14.03 -5.18
CA CYS A 274 -2.79 14.53 -4.94
C CYS A 274 -3.86 13.54 -5.41
N LEU A 275 -3.77 13.02 -6.65
CA LEU A 275 -4.70 12.01 -7.17
C LEU A 275 -4.77 10.80 -6.24
N LYS A 276 -3.62 10.21 -5.91
CA LYS A 276 -3.52 9.05 -5.01
C LYS A 276 -4.14 9.35 -3.64
N LYS A 277 -3.75 10.48 -3.03
CA LYS A 277 -4.24 10.90 -1.72
C LYS A 277 -5.76 11.06 -1.71
N GLU A 278 -6.33 11.74 -2.69
CA GLU A 278 -7.77 11.98 -2.72
C GLU A 278 -8.55 10.69 -3.01
N THR A 279 -8.07 9.83 -3.92
CA THR A 279 -8.73 8.54 -4.21
C THR A 279 -8.67 7.56 -3.03
N SER A 280 -7.51 7.44 -2.37
CA SER A 280 -7.38 6.57 -1.20
C SER A 280 -8.08 7.17 0.03
N GLY A 281 -8.12 8.49 0.14
CA GLY A 281 -8.90 9.21 1.16
C GLY A 281 -10.39 8.93 1.04
N LEU A 282 -10.94 8.96 -0.18
CA LEU A 282 -12.32 8.56 -0.46
C LEU A 282 -12.58 7.13 0.02
N CYS A 283 -11.76 6.16 -0.43
CA CYS A 283 -11.94 4.75 -0.09
C CYS A 283 -11.81 4.51 1.42
N ALA A 284 -10.84 5.15 2.07
CA ALA A 284 -10.63 5.04 3.51
C ALA A 284 -11.83 5.54 4.33
N HIS A 285 -12.48 6.63 3.90
CA HIS A 285 -13.66 7.14 4.61
C HIS A 285 -14.90 6.27 4.37
N ILE A 286 -15.10 5.71 3.17
CA ILE A 286 -16.14 4.71 2.93
C ILE A 286 -15.92 3.51 3.86
N LEU A 287 -14.70 2.97 3.91
CA LEU A 287 -14.37 1.84 4.78
C LEU A 287 -14.60 2.15 6.26
N LYS A 288 -14.27 3.36 6.74
CA LYS A 288 -14.54 3.75 8.14
C LYS A 288 -16.03 3.77 8.44
N ILE A 289 -16.83 4.39 7.56
CA ILE A 289 -18.30 4.49 7.71
C ILE A 289 -18.96 3.11 7.67
N VAL A 290 -18.47 2.22 6.81
CA VAL A 290 -19.06 0.88 6.72
C VAL A 290 -18.66 0.05 7.94
N LYS A 291 -17.39 0.12 8.36
CA LYS A 291 -16.88 -0.66 9.49
C LYS A 291 -17.45 -0.26 10.83
N SER A 292 -17.97 0.95 11.00
CA SER A 292 -18.69 1.32 12.22
C SER A 292 -20.00 0.53 12.42
N PHE A 293 -20.48 -0.17 11.39
CA PHE A 293 -21.69 -1.00 11.45
C PHE A 293 -21.43 -2.52 11.40
N THR A 294 -20.18 -2.97 11.27
CA THR A 294 -19.82 -4.39 11.09
C THR A 294 -18.86 -4.89 12.17
N GLY A 295 -18.87 -6.19 12.48
CA GLY A 295 -17.93 -6.81 13.42
C GLY A 295 -18.27 -6.55 14.89
N SER A 296 -17.33 -6.01 15.68
CA SER A 296 -17.58 -5.55 17.06
C SER A 296 -18.33 -4.21 17.07
N GLY A 297 -19.47 -4.16 16.37
CA GLY A 297 -20.31 -2.98 16.24
C GLY A 297 -20.77 -2.44 17.61
N PRO A 298 -21.53 -1.34 17.61
CA PRO A 298 -21.93 -0.70 18.86
C PRO A 298 -22.71 -1.68 19.75
N ALA A 299 -22.27 -1.82 20.99
CA ALA A 299 -22.83 -2.79 21.93
C ALA A 299 -24.13 -2.29 22.57
N ASN A 300 -24.39 -0.98 22.49
CA ASN A 300 -25.54 -0.29 23.06
C ASN A 300 -25.85 0.98 22.24
N GLU A 301 -26.94 1.67 22.60
CA GLU A 301 -27.39 2.89 21.92
C GLU A 301 -26.41 4.06 22.07
N ASP A 302 -25.72 4.20 23.20
CA ASP A 302 -24.73 5.27 23.43
C ASP A 302 -23.51 5.10 22.50
N ASP A 303 -23.04 3.86 22.35
CA ASP A 303 -21.97 3.50 21.41
C ASP A 303 -22.42 3.80 19.97
N LEU A 304 -23.66 3.47 19.61
CA LEU A 304 -24.21 3.76 18.28
C LEU A 304 -24.28 5.27 18.04
N HIS A 305 -24.71 6.05 19.02
CA HIS A 305 -24.74 7.51 18.91
C HIS A 305 -23.32 8.09 18.73
N ALA A 306 -22.35 7.59 19.48
CA ALA A 306 -20.95 8.00 19.35
C ALA A 306 -20.37 7.65 17.97
N GLU A 307 -20.69 6.48 17.41
CA GLU A 307 -20.33 6.12 16.05
C GLU A 307 -21.00 7.03 15.02
N MET A 308 -22.28 7.38 15.20
CA MET A 308 -22.98 8.30 14.31
C MET A 308 -22.35 9.69 14.25
N GLN A 309 -21.88 10.22 15.39
CA GLN A 309 -21.13 11.48 15.40
C GLN A 309 -19.82 11.41 14.59
N LYS A 310 -19.11 10.27 14.65
CA LYS A 310 -17.92 10.06 13.82
C LYS A 310 -18.28 9.97 12.34
N ILE A 311 -19.37 9.28 12.00
CA ILE A 311 -19.87 9.14 10.63
C ILE A 311 -20.24 10.48 10.03
N LEU A 312 -20.83 11.40 10.80
CA LEU A 312 -21.11 12.77 10.33
C LEU A 312 -19.84 13.51 9.90
N VAL A 313 -18.75 13.38 10.68
CA VAL A 313 -17.46 13.98 10.35
C VAL A 313 -16.86 13.30 9.12
N TRP A 314 -16.83 11.96 9.09
CA TRP A 314 -16.29 11.20 7.96
C TRP A 314 -17.07 11.42 6.67
N SER A 315 -18.37 11.65 6.74
CA SER A 315 -19.22 11.94 5.58
C SER A 315 -18.86 13.28 4.92
N LYS A 316 -18.52 14.30 5.72
CA LYS A 316 -18.05 15.59 5.20
C LYS A 316 -16.70 15.44 4.48
N GLU A 317 -15.76 14.72 5.10
CA GLU A 317 -14.47 14.43 4.47
C GLU A 317 -14.61 13.56 3.23
N LEU A 318 -15.53 12.59 3.25
CA LEU A 318 -15.83 11.73 2.12
C LEU A 318 -16.33 12.55 0.92
N SER A 319 -17.30 13.45 1.12
CA SER A 319 -17.76 14.37 0.06
C SER A 319 -16.62 15.25 -0.45
N ARG A 320 -15.81 15.81 0.45
CA ARG A 320 -14.65 16.64 0.08
C ARG A 320 -13.68 15.87 -0.81
N HIS A 321 -13.35 14.64 -0.44
CA HIS A 321 -12.49 13.77 -1.24
C HIS A 321 -13.09 13.44 -2.60
N PHE A 322 -14.40 13.15 -2.66
CA PHE A 322 -15.10 12.88 -3.92
C PHE A 322 -15.07 14.07 -4.87
N ASP A 323 -15.45 15.26 -4.39
CA ASP A 323 -15.42 16.49 -5.19
C ASP A 323 -13.99 16.86 -5.64
N SER A 324 -13.00 16.61 -4.78
CA SER A 324 -11.58 16.80 -5.11
C SER A 324 -11.13 15.83 -6.21
N CYS A 325 -11.54 14.55 -6.14
CA CYS A 325 -11.28 13.57 -7.20
C CYS A 325 -11.89 14.02 -8.52
N MET A 326 -13.16 14.43 -8.53
CA MET A 326 -13.84 14.91 -9.75
C MET A 326 -13.10 16.09 -10.38
N THR A 327 -12.63 17.02 -9.55
CA THR A 327 -11.85 18.18 -10.00
C THR A 327 -10.52 17.75 -10.61
N LEU A 328 -9.75 16.93 -9.90
CA LEU A 328 -8.46 16.44 -10.39
C LEU A 328 -8.62 15.63 -11.69
N PHE A 329 -9.65 14.80 -11.79
CA PHE A 329 -9.95 14.04 -12.99
C PHE A 329 -10.29 14.93 -14.18
N ALA A 330 -11.01 16.04 -13.95
CA ALA A 330 -11.27 17.05 -14.99
C ALA A 330 -10.02 17.67 -15.60
N PHE A 331 -8.94 17.79 -14.82
CA PHE A 331 -7.67 18.34 -15.31
C PHE A 331 -6.73 17.30 -15.88
N PHE A 332 -6.78 16.06 -15.36
CA PHE A 332 -5.68 15.10 -15.57
C PHE A 332 -6.08 13.84 -16.32
N LEU A 333 -7.36 13.47 -16.37
CA LEU A 333 -7.81 12.34 -17.18
C LEU A 333 -8.06 12.80 -18.62
N ILE A 334 -7.41 12.11 -19.55
CA ILE A 334 -7.61 12.31 -20.99
C ILE A 334 -8.08 11.00 -21.63
N PRO A 335 -8.78 11.05 -22.77
CA PRO A 335 -9.12 9.85 -23.55
C PRO A 335 -7.86 9.05 -23.90
N ASP A 336 -7.97 7.73 -23.90
CA ASP A 336 -6.86 6.88 -24.35
C ASP A 336 -6.52 7.20 -25.82
N PRO A 337 -5.29 7.67 -26.13
CA PRO A 337 -4.89 8.08 -27.47
C PRO A 337 -4.83 6.90 -28.46
N SER A 338 -4.87 5.66 -27.98
CA SER A 338 -4.92 4.47 -28.84
C SER A 338 -6.30 4.17 -29.44
N ARG A 339 -7.34 4.95 -29.09
CA ARG A 339 -8.69 4.77 -29.65
C ARG A 339 -8.80 5.36 -31.05
N ILE A 340 -9.54 4.67 -31.91
CA ILE A 340 -9.80 5.07 -33.31
C ILE A 340 -10.59 6.39 -33.36
N ASP A 341 -11.56 6.58 -32.45
CA ASP A 341 -12.33 7.81 -32.28
C ASP A 341 -12.42 8.16 -30.78
N PRO A 342 -11.46 8.92 -30.23
CA PRO A 342 -11.48 9.28 -28.82
C PRO A 342 -12.59 10.31 -28.55
N PRO A 343 -13.46 10.10 -27.53
CA PRO A 343 -14.45 11.10 -27.14
C PRO A 343 -13.76 12.35 -26.61
N PHE A 344 -14.43 13.50 -26.60
CA PHE A 344 -13.89 14.68 -25.92
C PHE A 344 -13.72 14.40 -24.42
N PRO A 345 -12.68 14.95 -23.76
CA PRO A 345 -12.43 14.72 -22.33
C PRO A 345 -13.66 15.04 -21.44
N GLU A 346 -14.37 16.13 -21.75
CA GLU A 346 -15.57 16.54 -21.02
C GLU A 346 -16.71 15.51 -21.14
N ASP A 347 -16.93 14.99 -22.34
CA ASP A 347 -17.95 13.97 -22.60
C ASP A 347 -17.58 12.64 -21.94
N LEU A 348 -16.28 12.33 -21.87
CA LEU A 348 -15.77 11.13 -21.21
C LEU A 348 -16.01 11.17 -19.70
N LEU A 349 -15.71 12.28 -19.04
CA LEU A 349 -15.94 12.41 -17.59
C LEU A 349 -17.42 12.48 -17.26
N ARG A 350 -18.20 13.20 -18.07
CA ARG A 350 -19.66 13.27 -17.91
C ARG A 350 -20.27 11.88 -18.06
N SER A 351 -19.95 11.15 -19.13
CA SER A 351 -20.49 9.80 -19.34
C SER A 351 -20.04 8.79 -18.28
N SER A 352 -18.84 8.96 -17.71
CA SER A 352 -18.29 8.00 -16.74
C SER A 352 -18.76 8.25 -15.30
N PHE A 353 -18.84 9.51 -14.87
CA PHE A 353 -18.95 9.88 -13.45
C PHE A 353 -20.17 10.74 -13.08
N PHE A 354 -20.91 11.30 -14.05
CA PHE A 354 -22.02 12.21 -13.73
C PHE A 354 -23.13 11.52 -12.91
N GLU A 355 -23.58 10.36 -13.38
CA GLU A 355 -24.60 9.57 -12.67
C GLU A 355 -24.07 9.06 -11.33
N LEU A 356 -22.83 8.55 -11.33
CA LEU A 356 -22.16 8.06 -10.13
C LEU A 356 -22.10 9.13 -9.04
N ARG A 357 -21.76 10.38 -9.40
CA ARG A 357 -21.76 11.51 -8.47
C ARG A 357 -23.14 11.75 -7.85
N SER A 358 -24.18 11.73 -8.67
CA SER A 358 -25.55 11.95 -8.16
C SER A 358 -25.98 10.85 -7.20
N GLN A 359 -25.70 9.59 -7.55
CA GLN A 359 -26.01 8.44 -6.70
C GLN A 359 -25.21 8.45 -5.41
N PHE A 360 -23.94 8.87 -5.48
CA PHE A 360 -23.06 8.98 -4.33
C PHE A 360 -23.57 9.99 -3.30
N HIS A 361 -23.92 11.20 -3.73
CA HIS A 361 -24.50 12.19 -2.82
C HIS A 361 -25.85 11.74 -2.25
N LEU A 362 -26.71 11.12 -3.07
CA LEU A 362 -27.98 10.57 -2.59
C LEU A 362 -27.79 9.48 -1.53
N ALA A 363 -26.87 8.54 -1.73
CA ALA A 363 -26.56 7.49 -0.77
C ALA A 363 -26.05 8.08 0.55
N LEU A 364 -25.19 9.11 0.48
CA LEU A 364 -24.69 9.80 1.66
C LEU A 364 -25.80 10.54 2.40
N GLU A 365 -26.68 11.24 1.70
CA GLU A 365 -27.84 11.91 2.30
C GLU A 365 -28.78 10.91 2.99
N GLN A 366 -29.05 9.77 2.36
CA GLN A 366 -29.90 8.72 2.92
C GLN A 366 -29.32 8.11 4.20
N LEU A 367 -27.99 7.90 4.22
CA LEU A 367 -27.29 7.45 5.42
C LEU A 367 -27.48 8.45 6.57
N LEU A 368 -27.28 9.74 6.30
CA LEU A 368 -27.37 10.79 7.32
C LEU A 368 -28.80 11.16 7.72
N ALA A 369 -29.78 10.93 6.85
CA ALA A 369 -31.20 11.22 7.13
C ALA A 369 -31.77 10.38 8.28
N ALA A 370 -31.11 9.29 8.68
CA ALA A 370 -31.48 8.51 9.87
C ALA A 370 -31.37 9.33 11.17
N ASP A 371 -30.46 10.30 11.22
CA ASP A 371 -30.13 11.05 12.45
C ASP A 371 -30.97 12.32 12.64
N ARG A 372 -31.45 12.95 11.56
CA ARG A 372 -32.25 14.18 11.66
C ARG A 372 -33.59 13.99 12.37
N LYS A 373 -34.11 12.76 12.44
CA LYS A 373 -35.32 12.47 13.24
C LYS A 373 -35.06 12.50 14.75
N LEU A 374 -33.82 12.31 15.20
CA LEU A 374 -33.46 12.38 16.63
C LEU A 374 -33.29 13.83 17.09
N GLU A 375 -32.81 14.74 16.23
CA GLU A 375 -32.69 16.17 16.58
C GLU A 375 -34.05 16.88 16.64
N THR A 376 -35.05 16.49 15.84
CA THR A 376 -36.38 17.13 15.83
C THR A 376 -37.36 16.61 16.90
N LEU A 377 -36.94 15.67 17.76
CA LEU A 377 -37.75 15.15 18.87
C LEU A 377 -37.31 15.71 20.24
N VAL A 378 -36.29 16.58 20.25
CA VAL A 378 -35.73 17.23 21.46
C VAL A 378 -36.04 18.73 21.52
N ASP A 379 -36.70 19.28 20.50
CA ASP A 379 -37.40 20.59 20.53
C ASP A 379 -38.91 20.38 20.66
#